data_AF-A0A1E4SR37-F1
#
_entry.id   AF-A0A1E4SR37-F1
#
_cell.length_a   1.000
_cell.length_b   1.000
_cell.length_c   1.000
_cell.angle_alpha   90.00
_cell.angle_beta   90.00
_cell.angle_gamma   90.00
#
_symmetry.space_group_name_H-M   'P 1'
#
loop_
_entity.id
_entity.type
_entity.pdbx_description
1 polymer ?
#
loop_
_entity_poly.entity_id
_entity_poly.type
_entity_poly.pdbx_seq_one_letter_code
_entity_poly.pdbx_strand_id
1 'polypeptide(L)'
;AKKSSRTVHLAPHEFPTPHNVQHDPSLFTTIHTPYGWVPVPKKCYSFKWTKDQLDLRIQAQYGTSSPSLSELQQLVCDWASTVDTSVIPKTEKPTARELAQVKEDALYRSQLKFEIYDGEGNKNGTVNKRPFLQKTTQGDKTVLRGTVNFTHAWNYFYLITYPQYSELPQGQGTKKVLALWNEMKMDEKEVYRQKYADLLKEGNDIYKGKIVTIEEKMK
;
A
#
# COMPACT_ATOMS: atom_id res chain seq x y z
N ALA A 1 -17.72 5.25 38.12
CA ALA A 1 -16.64 4.42 38.66
C ALA A 1 -15.29 4.94 38.17
N LYS A 2 -14.45 5.50 39.05
CA LYS A 2 -13.12 6.03 38.69
C LYS A 2 -12.16 4.85 38.49
N LYS A 3 -11.64 4.65 37.28
CA LYS A 3 -10.60 3.66 37.00
C LYS A 3 -9.28 4.17 37.60
N SER A 4 -8.82 3.49 38.64
CA SER A 4 -7.49 3.70 39.22
C SER A 4 -6.45 3.09 38.29
N SER A 5 -5.71 3.94 37.59
CA SER A 5 -4.55 3.52 36.80
C SER A 5 -3.40 3.21 37.76
N ARG A 6 -3.14 1.93 37.99
CA ARG A 6 -2.03 1.46 38.81
C ARG A 6 -0.74 1.59 37.99
N THR A 7 0.00 2.68 38.21
CA THR A 7 1.34 2.86 37.65
C THR A 7 2.28 1.89 38.37
N VAL A 8 2.62 0.78 37.69
CA VAL A 8 3.63 -0.16 38.19
C VAL A 8 5.00 0.45 37.89
N HIS A 9 5.66 0.95 38.94
CA HIS A 9 7.08 1.30 38.87
C HIS A 9 7.89 0.00 38.80
N LEU A 10 8.24 -0.43 37.59
CA LEU A 10 9.24 -1.46 37.37
C LEU A 10 10.63 -0.90 37.69
N ALA A 11 11.39 -1.63 38.50
CA ALA A 11 12.75 -1.28 38.87
C ALA A 11 13.66 -1.21 37.62
N PRO A 12 14.74 -0.40 37.62
CA PRO A 12 15.46 -0.04 36.39
C PRO A 12 16.32 -1.13 35.73
N HIS A 13 16.37 -2.36 36.25
CA HIS A 13 17.46 -3.29 35.89
C HIS A 13 17.11 -4.72 35.50
N GLU A 14 15.84 -5.10 35.36
CA GLU A 14 15.51 -6.45 34.86
C GLU A 14 15.08 -6.39 33.40
N PHE A 15 16.02 -6.65 32.50
CA PHE A 15 15.69 -6.90 31.10
C PHE A 15 15.03 -8.26 30.96
N PRO A 16 14.01 -8.37 30.07
CA PRO A 16 13.21 -9.57 30.01
C PRO A 16 13.98 -10.75 29.43
N THR A 17 14.06 -11.83 30.20
CA THR A 17 14.44 -13.15 29.72
C THR A 17 13.27 -13.77 28.95
N PRO A 18 13.47 -14.87 28.20
CA PRO A 18 12.39 -15.59 27.52
C PRO A 18 11.21 -15.96 28.45
N HIS A 19 11.46 -16.13 29.75
CA HIS A 19 10.44 -16.36 30.76
C HIS A 19 9.51 -15.15 30.98
N ASN A 20 9.99 -13.92 30.80
CA ASN A 20 9.20 -12.71 31.07
C ASN A 20 8.10 -12.46 30.02
N VAL A 21 8.21 -13.05 28.83
CA VAL A 21 7.15 -12.98 27.79
C VAL A 21 5.87 -13.69 28.27
N GLN A 22 5.99 -14.73 29.09
CA GLN A 22 4.84 -15.48 29.62
C GLN A 22 4.09 -14.70 30.72
N HIS A 23 4.80 -13.85 31.47
CA HIS A 23 4.22 -13.12 32.60
C HIS A 23 3.48 -11.84 32.18
N ASP A 24 3.97 -11.13 31.16
CA ASP A 24 3.27 -9.96 30.61
C ASP A 24 3.45 -9.85 29.08
N PRO A 25 2.65 -10.61 28.30
CA PRO A 25 2.74 -10.59 26.84
C PRO A 25 2.38 -9.22 26.25
N SER A 26 1.72 -8.34 27.02
CA SER A 26 1.31 -7.02 26.54
C SER A 26 2.49 -6.06 26.34
N LEU A 27 3.64 -6.34 26.95
CA LEU A 27 4.86 -5.52 26.85
C LEU A 27 5.72 -5.86 25.63
N PHE A 28 5.37 -6.90 24.89
CA PHE A 28 6.14 -7.40 23.75
C PHE A 28 5.37 -7.26 22.44
N THR A 29 6.13 -7.16 21.36
CA THR A 29 5.64 -7.29 19.99
C THR A 29 6.54 -8.27 19.26
N THR A 30 6.03 -8.95 18.25
CA THR A 30 6.84 -9.90 17.48
C THR A 30 7.41 -9.21 16.24
N ILE A 31 8.60 -9.62 15.84
CA ILE A 31 9.23 -9.22 14.59
C ILE A 31 9.63 -10.45 13.79
N HIS A 32 9.47 -10.37 12.47
CA HIS A 32 9.87 -11.42 11.57
C HIS A 32 11.32 -11.20 11.11
N THR A 33 12.17 -12.17 11.44
CA THR A 33 13.56 -12.28 10.98
C THR A 33 13.65 -13.38 9.90
N PRO A 34 14.76 -13.48 9.15
CA PRO A 34 14.95 -14.57 8.19
C PRO A 34 14.85 -15.98 8.79
N TYR A 35 15.06 -16.11 10.09
CA TYR A 35 15.11 -17.38 10.82
C TYR A 35 13.87 -17.64 11.69
N GLY A 36 12.89 -16.73 11.69
CA GLY A 36 11.63 -16.89 12.40
C GLY A 36 11.11 -15.64 13.11
N TRP A 37 10.03 -15.84 13.87
CA TRP A 37 9.41 -14.80 14.69
C TRP A 37 10.04 -14.73 16.08
N VAL A 38 10.48 -13.54 16.47
CA VAL A 38 11.09 -13.31 17.79
C VAL A 38 10.36 -12.18 18.53
N PRO A 39 10.04 -12.34 19.83
CA PRO A 39 9.49 -11.28 20.65
C PRO A 39 10.53 -10.21 20.99
N VAL A 40 10.12 -8.95 20.86
CA VAL A 40 10.90 -7.74 21.14
C VAL A 40 10.11 -6.86 22.12
N PRO A 41 10.75 -6.26 23.13
CA PRO A 41 10.08 -5.31 24.01
C PRO A 41 9.53 -4.10 23.24
N LYS A 42 8.27 -3.73 23.50
CA LYS A 42 7.60 -2.59 22.84
C LYS A 42 8.34 -1.27 23.04
N LYS A 43 9.03 -1.09 24.17
CA LYS A 43 9.86 0.10 24.46
C LYS A 43 11.02 0.29 23.47
N CYS A 44 11.48 -0.80 22.84
CA CYS A 44 12.58 -0.81 21.89
C CYS A 44 12.09 -0.89 20.42
N TYR A 45 10.78 -0.81 20.19
CA TYR A 45 10.19 -1.17 18.90
C TYR A 45 9.81 0.04 18.05
N SER A 46 10.33 0.06 16.83
CA SER A 46 9.88 0.86 15.70
C SER A 46 10.02 0.01 14.44
N PHE A 47 8.90 -0.28 13.75
CA PHE A 47 8.81 -1.39 12.79
C PHE A 47 10.02 -1.54 11.84
N LYS A 48 10.32 -0.48 11.07
CA LYS A 48 11.42 -0.51 10.10
C LYS A 48 12.78 -0.46 10.79
N TRP A 49 12.94 0.46 11.74
CA TRP A 49 14.21 0.69 12.42
C TRP A 49 14.70 -0.52 13.23
N THR A 50 13.82 -1.11 14.03
CA THR A 50 14.13 -2.30 14.84
C THR A 50 14.47 -3.49 13.95
N LYS A 51 13.75 -3.67 12.83
CA LYS A 51 14.05 -4.72 11.86
C LYS A 51 15.45 -4.57 11.31
N ASP A 52 15.78 -3.39 10.80
CA ASP A 52 17.08 -3.12 10.17
C ASP A 52 18.23 -3.32 11.16
N GLN A 53 18.08 -2.87 12.42
CA GLN A 53 19.10 -3.04 13.46
C GLN A 53 19.31 -4.50 13.85
N LEU A 54 18.23 -5.28 14.00
CA LEU A 54 18.32 -6.69 14.33
C LEU A 54 18.89 -7.50 13.17
N ASP A 55 18.44 -7.26 11.93
CA ASP A 55 18.94 -7.95 10.75
C ASP A 55 20.45 -7.71 10.57
N LEU A 56 20.95 -6.49 10.80
CA LEU A 56 22.39 -6.18 10.80
C LEU A 56 23.18 -6.96 11.86
N ARG A 57 22.67 -7.05 13.10
CA ARG A 57 23.35 -7.80 14.17
C ARG A 57 23.32 -9.31 13.93
N ILE A 58 22.19 -9.84 13.48
CA ILE A 58 22.05 -11.26 13.13
C ILE A 58 23.05 -11.61 12.02
N GLN A 59 23.13 -10.78 10.98
CA GLN A 59 24.08 -10.99 9.88
C GLN A 59 25.53 -10.88 10.36
N ALA A 60 25.86 -9.95 11.26
CA ALA A 60 27.21 -9.80 11.79
C ALA A 60 27.66 -10.99 12.66
N GLN A 61 26.74 -11.57 13.45
CA GLN A 61 27.08 -12.64 14.37
C GLN A 61 27.04 -14.03 13.74
N TYR A 62 26.06 -14.28 12.87
CA TYR A 62 25.82 -15.63 12.33
C TYR A 62 26.18 -15.75 10.85
N GLY A 63 26.24 -14.64 10.09
CA GLY A 63 26.53 -14.67 8.66
C GLY A 63 25.59 -15.60 7.91
N THR A 64 26.13 -16.71 7.40
CA THR A 64 25.36 -17.76 6.68
C THR A 64 24.89 -18.89 7.60
N SER A 65 25.41 -18.98 8.82
CA SER A 65 24.99 -19.99 9.80
C SER A 65 23.55 -19.77 10.23
N SER A 66 22.82 -20.85 10.49
CA SER A 66 21.43 -20.80 10.95
C SER A 66 21.41 -20.89 12.48
N PRO A 67 21.20 -19.78 13.21
CA PRO A 67 21.08 -19.81 14.66
C PRO A 67 19.79 -20.50 15.09
N SER A 68 19.83 -21.13 16.26
CA SER A 68 18.62 -21.62 16.93
C SER A 68 17.75 -20.45 17.39
N LEU A 69 16.45 -20.71 17.60
CA LEU A 69 15.52 -19.69 18.12
C LEU A 69 15.93 -19.17 19.51
N SER A 70 16.56 -20.01 20.33
CA SER A 70 17.05 -19.60 21.65
C SER A 70 18.21 -18.62 21.54
N GLU A 71 19.15 -18.87 20.63
CA GLU A 71 20.28 -17.97 20.38
C GLU A 71 19.83 -16.64 19.79
N LEU A 72 18.88 -16.67 18.84
CA LEU A 72 18.25 -15.46 18.31
C LEU A 72 17.54 -14.65 19.40
N GLN A 73 16.81 -15.32 20.29
CA GLN A 73 16.13 -14.64 21.37
C GLN A 73 17.12 -13.99 22.33
N GLN A 74 18.23 -14.68 22.65
CA GLN A 74 19.28 -14.12 23.49
C GLN A 74 19.90 -12.88 22.84
N LEU A 75 20.21 -12.93 21.54
CA LEU A 75 20.72 -11.78 20.79
C LEU A 75 19.75 -10.58 20.84
N VAL A 76 18.45 -10.81 20.70
CA VAL A 76 17.43 -9.75 20.81
C VAL A 76 17.41 -9.17 22.22
N CYS A 77 17.51 -10.00 23.26
CA CYS A 77 17.56 -9.55 24.65
C CYS A 77 18.81 -8.68 24.92
N ASP A 78 19.97 -9.11 24.42
CA ASP A 78 21.24 -8.38 24.55
C ASP A 78 21.24 -7.07 23.74
N TRP A 79 20.59 -7.06 22.58
CA TRP A 79 20.37 -5.83 21.81
C TRP A 79 19.42 -4.89 22.56
N ALA A 80 18.30 -5.39 23.06
CA ALA A 80 17.32 -4.58 23.77
C ALA A 80 17.85 -3.99 25.08
N SER A 81 18.87 -4.62 25.69
CA SER A 81 19.54 -4.10 26.88
C SER A 81 20.55 -2.98 26.60
N THR A 82 21.08 -2.94 25.37
CA THR A 82 22.10 -1.97 24.96
C THR A 82 21.55 -0.78 24.18
N VAL A 83 20.32 -0.88 23.67
CA VAL A 83 19.71 0.19 22.87
C VAL A 83 19.31 1.40 23.72
N ASP A 84 19.79 2.57 23.29
CA ASP A 84 19.26 3.84 23.77
C ASP A 84 17.88 4.12 23.16
N THR A 85 16.87 4.16 24.01
CA THR A 85 15.48 4.47 23.63
C THR A 85 15.30 5.87 23.05
N SER A 86 16.23 6.80 23.30
CA SER A 86 16.16 8.17 22.79
C SER A 86 16.37 8.27 21.26
N VAL A 87 17.13 7.31 20.71
CA VAL A 87 17.50 7.25 19.28
C VAL A 87 16.40 6.62 18.43
N ILE A 88 15.41 5.97 19.06
CA ILE A 88 14.36 5.24 18.36
C ILE A 88 13.45 6.24 17.63
N PRO A 89 13.27 6.11 16.30
CA PRO A 89 12.38 6.97 15.54
C PRO A 89 10.95 6.83 16.08
N LYS A 90 10.43 7.94 16.61
CA LYS A 90 9.03 8.01 17.05
C LYS A 90 8.16 7.94 15.81
N THR A 91 7.28 6.95 15.76
CA THR A 91 6.28 6.88 14.70
C THR A 91 5.32 8.05 14.92
N GLU A 92 5.43 9.09 14.09
CA GLU A 92 4.46 10.18 14.10
C GLU A 92 3.10 9.58 13.73
N LYS A 93 2.16 9.64 14.67
CA LYS A 93 0.78 9.30 14.35
C LYS A 93 0.28 10.39 13.40
N PRO A 94 -0.31 10.03 12.25
CA PRO A 94 -0.89 11.03 11.38
C PRO A 94 -1.89 11.87 12.17
N THR A 95 -1.77 13.18 12.01
CA THR A 95 -2.63 14.15 12.69
C THR A 95 -4.10 13.93 12.30
N ALA A 96 -5.03 14.39 13.14
CA ALA A 96 -6.45 14.30 12.84
C ALA A 96 -6.81 14.99 11.50
N ARG A 97 -6.07 16.05 11.16
CA ARG A 97 -6.20 16.78 9.90
C ARG A 97 -5.74 15.94 8.71
N GLU A 98 -4.58 15.30 8.78
CA GLU A 98 -4.09 14.41 7.72
C GLU A 98 -5.01 13.21 7.51
N LEU A 99 -5.49 12.61 8.59
CA LEU A 99 -6.49 11.53 8.52
C LEU A 99 -7.80 12.00 7.88
N ALA A 100 -8.24 13.22 8.16
CA ALA A 100 -9.42 13.81 7.52
C ALA A 100 -9.19 14.01 6.02
N GLN A 101 -8.03 14.54 5.64
CA GLN A 101 -7.67 14.77 4.23
C GLN A 101 -7.58 13.45 3.45
N VAL A 102 -6.98 12.40 4.02
CA VAL A 102 -6.95 11.06 3.40
C VAL A 102 -8.37 10.50 3.20
N LYS A 103 -9.28 10.73 4.15
CA LYS A 103 -10.69 10.31 4.02
C LYS A 103 -11.43 11.13 2.96
N GLU A 104 -11.19 12.43 2.91
CA GLU A 104 -11.79 13.32 1.92
C GLU A 104 -11.30 12.96 0.51
N ASP A 105 -10.00 12.74 0.32
CA ASP A 105 -9.43 12.25 -0.94
C ASP A 105 -10.03 10.89 -1.35
N ALA A 106 -10.21 9.98 -0.39
CA ALA A 106 -10.83 8.69 -0.65
C ALA A 106 -12.31 8.82 -1.04
N LEU A 107 -13.05 9.71 -0.36
CA LEU A 107 -14.44 10.01 -0.66
C LEU A 107 -14.55 10.64 -2.05
N TYR A 108 -13.72 11.63 -2.37
CA TYR A 108 -13.65 12.28 -3.67
C TYR A 108 -13.35 11.27 -4.78
N ARG A 109 -12.37 10.38 -4.59
CA ARG A 109 -12.09 9.26 -5.52
C ARG A 109 -13.29 8.32 -5.70
N SER A 110 -14.10 8.15 -4.66
CA SER A 110 -15.30 7.31 -4.71
C SER A 110 -16.50 7.97 -5.40
N GLN A 111 -16.61 9.30 -5.28
CA GLN A 111 -17.65 10.12 -5.90
C GLN A 111 -17.37 10.41 -7.38
N LEU A 112 -16.10 10.52 -7.76
CA LEU A 112 -15.64 10.65 -9.15
C LEU A 112 -15.81 9.38 -9.99
N LYS A 113 -16.48 8.35 -9.48
CA LYS A 113 -16.89 7.18 -10.26
C LYS A 113 -17.90 7.62 -11.31
N PHE A 114 -17.42 7.94 -12.51
CA PHE A 114 -18.24 8.13 -13.68
C PHE A 114 -18.83 6.77 -14.09
N GLU A 115 -20.10 6.54 -13.74
CA GLU A 115 -20.87 5.46 -14.35
C GLU A 115 -21.21 5.92 -15.77
N ILE A 116 -20.57 5.31 -16.77
CA ILE A 116 -20.95 5.51 -18.17
C ILE A 116 -22.30 4.81 -18.34
N TYR A 117 -23.39 5.58 -18.33
CA TYR A 117 -24.72 5.11 -18.74
C TYR A 117 -24.98 5.58 -20.17
N ASP A 118 -24.81 4.66 -21.11
CA ASP A 118 -25.35 4.82 -22.44
C ASP A 118 -26.73 4.17 -22.45
N GLY A 119 -27.77 4.94 -22.10
CA GLY A 119 -29.17 4.58 -22.36
C GLY A 119 -30.12 4.55 -21.15
N GLU A 120 -31.31 5.12 -21.36
CA GLU A 120 -32.47 5.06 -20.46
C GLU A 120 -32.85 3.60 -20.18
N GLY A 121 -32.63 3.12 -18.96
CA GLY A 121 -32.89 1.71 -18.66
C GLY A 121 -32.77 1.30 -17.20
N ASN A 122 -33.89 1.45 -16.48
CA ASN A 122 -34.34 0.65 -15.34
C ASN A 122 -33.68 0.87 -13.96
N LYS A 123 -34.47 1.41 -13.02
CA LYS A 123 -34.09 1.83 -11.66
C LYS A 123 -34.08 0.72 -10.59
N ASN A 124 -34.17 -0.55 -10.96
CA ASN A 124 -34.24 -1.64 -9.98
C ASN A 124 -33.18 -2.71 -10.26
N GLY A 125 -32.13 -2.76 -9.45
CA GLY A 125 -31.17 -3.86 -9.48
C GLY A 125 -29.98 -3.66 -8.55
N THR A 126 -29.98 -4.39 -7.44
CA THR A 126 -28.84 -4.62 -6.53
C THR A 126 -27.56 -4.92 -7.29
N VAL A 127 -26.59 -4.01 -7.22
CA VAL A 127 -25.29 -4.11 -7.91
C VAL A 127 -24.38 -5.09 -7.18
N ASN A 128 -24.29 -6.31 -7.72
CA ASN A 128 -23.23 -7.25 -7.40
C ASN A 128 -21.88 -6.71 -7.91
N LYS A 129 -20.97 -6.45 -6.98
CA LYS A 129 -19.60 -5.98 -7.25
C LYS A 129 -18.73 -7.13 -7.80
N ARG A 130 -18.64 -7.32 -9.12
CA ARG A 130 -17.57 -8.08 -9.82
C ARG A 130 -17.32 -7.50 -11.23
N PRO A 131 -16.13 -7.74 -11.84
CA PRO A 131 -15.36 -6.68 -12.48
C PRO A 131 -15.59 -6.46 -14.00
N PHE A 132 -15.61 -5.17 -14.30
CA PHE A 132 -14.89 -4.44 -15.35
C PHE A 132 -15.32 -4.46 -16.82
N LEU A 133 -15.96 -5.48 -17.38
CA LEU A 133 -16.54 -5.34 -18.72
C LEU A 133 -17.59 -6.43 -18.91
N GLN A 134 -18.87 -6.10 -18.72
CA GLN A 134 -19.94 -6.97 -19.20
C GLN A 134 -20.39 -6.46 -20.56
N LYS A 135 -20.23 -7.29 -21.59
CA LYS A 135 -20.99 -7.11 -22.83
C LYS A 135 -22.45 -7.36 -22.48
N THR A 136 -23.24 -6.31 -22.42
CA THR A 136 -24.69 -6.45 -22.46
C THR A 136 -25.13 -6.18 -23.89
N THR A 137 -25.66 -7.21 -24.55
CA THR A 137 -26.36 -7.07 -25.83
C THR A 137 -27.74 -6.50 -25.57
N GLN A 138 -27.94 -5.23 -25.90
CA GLN A 138 -29.25 -4.60 -25.95
C GLN A 138 -29.53 -4.30 -27.42
N GLY A 139 -30.04 -5.30 -28.14
CA GLY A 139 -30.13 -5.29 -29.61
C GLY A 139 -28.78 -5.56 -30.30
N ASP A 140 -28.60 -5.05 -31.52
CA ASP A 140 -27.39 -5.20 -32.37
C ASP A 140 -26.17 -4.39 -31.88
N LYS A 141 -26.30 -3.64 -30.78
CA LYS A 141 -25.22 -2.80 -30.25
C LYS A 141 -24.64 -3.40 -28.97
N THR A 142 -23.32 -3.55 -28.96
CA THR A 142 -22.57 -3.99 -27.78
C THR A 142 -22.35 -2.79 -26.87
N VAL A 143 -23.02 -2.73 -25.72
CA VAL A 143 -22.84 -1.63 -24.75
C VAL A 143 -21.80 -2.06 -23.72
N LEU A 144 -20.74 -1.26 -23.57
CA LEU A 144 -19.68 -1.47 -22.58
C LEU A 144 -20.14 -0.89 -21.24
N ARG A 145 -20.43 -1.74 -20.25
CA ARG A 145 -20.81 -1.29 -18.91
C ARG A 145 -19.61 -1.35 -17.97
N GLY A 146 -19.10 -0.19 -17.56
CA GLY A 146 -17.98 -0.09 -16.62
C GLY A 146 -17.72 1.34 -16.13
N THR A 147 -17.10 1.46 -14.95
CA THR A 147 -16.68 2.75 -14.39
C THR A 147 -15.22 3.01 -14.72
N VAL A 148 -14.92 4.14 -15.37
CA VAL A 148 -13.53 4.55 -15.62
C VAL A 148 -12.96 5.20 -14.36
N ASN A 149 -12.00 4.53 -13.72
CA ASN A 149 -11.23 5.08 -12.60
C ASN A 149 -9.90 5.74 -13.04
N PHE A 150 -9.22 6.43 -12.12
CA PHE A 150 -7.92 7.08 -12.38
C PHE A 150 -6.76 6.13 -12.63
N THR A 151 -6.87 4.85 -12.28
CA THR A 151 -5.87 3.85 -12.67
C THR A 151 -5.85 3.69 -14.19
N HIS A 152 -7.01 3.73 -14.84
CA HIS A 152 -7.06 3.72 -16.30
C HIS A 152 -6.55 5.02 -16.92
N ALA A 153 -6.92 6.17 -16.34
CA ALA A 153 -6.39 7.45 -16.77
C ALA A 153 -4.87 7.49 -16.69
N TRP A 154 -4.29 6.97 -15.60
CA TRP A 154 -2.85 6.79 -15.44
C TRP A 154 -2.26 5.86 -16.50
N ASN A 155 -2.87 4.70 -16.75
CA ASN A 155 -2.37 3.76 -17.76
C ASN A 155 -2.38 4.39 -19.17
N TYR A 156 -3.43 5.15 -19.50
CA TYR A 156 -3.55 5.89 -20.75
C TYR A 156 -2.51 6.99 -20.85
N PHE A 157 -2.38 7.83 -19.82
CA PHE A 157 -1.36 8.86 -19.75
C PHE A 157 0.06 8.28 -19.90
N TYR A 158 0.37 7.22 -19.14
CA TYR A 158 1.66 6.56 -19.22
C TYR A 158 1.96 6.07 -20.63
N LEU A 159 0.98 5.44 -21.29
CA LEU A 159 1.13 4.92 -22.64
C LEU A 159 1.47 6.00 -23.67
N ILE A 160 0.79 7.15 -23.63
CA ILE A 160 1.00 8.24 -24.61
C ILE A 160 2.22 9.10 -24.29
N THR A 161 2.62 9.17 -23.02
CA THR A 161 3.70 10.07 -22.56
C THR A 161 5.05 9.37 -22.45
N TYR A 162 5.10 8.09 -22.07
CA TYR A 162 6.35 7.33 -21.92
C TYR A 162 7.24 7.31 -23.18
N PRO A 163 6.72 7.24 -24.42
CA PRO A 163 7.55 7.28 -25.62
C PRO A 163 8.46 8.52 -25.74
N GLN A 164 8.09 9.64 -25.12
CA GLN A 164 8.92 10.87 -25.10
C GLN A 164 10.14 10.74 -24.19
N TYR A 165 10.15 9.71 -23.33
CA TYR A 165 11.19 9.47 -22.33
C TYR A 165 11.86 8.10 -22.50
N SER A 166 11.60 7.40 -23.61
CA SER A 166 12.14 6.05 -23.85
C SER A 166 13.64 6.02 -24.06
N GLU A 167 14.23 7.15 -24.47
CA GLU A 167 15.68 7.30 -24.67
C GLU A 167 16.46 7.46 -23.36
N LEU A 168 15.76 7.72 -22.24
CA LEU A 168 16.42 7.88 -20.95
C LEU A 168 16.93 6.54 -20.42
N PRO A 169 17.97 6.55 -19.57
CA PRO A 169 18.48 5.34 -18.92
C PRO A 169 17.39 4.56 -18.20
N GLN A 170 17.55 3.24 -18.13
CA GLN A 170 16.55 2.30 -17.62
C GLN A 170 15.95 2.78 -16.28
N GLY A 171 14.63 2.93 -16.25
CA GLY A 171 13.86 3.36 -15.08
C GLY A 171 13.79 4.88 -14.84
N GLN A 172 14.65 5.71 -15.47
CA GLN A 172 14.54 7.17 -15.35
C GLN A 172 13.33 7.73 -16.10
N GLY A 173 13.02 7.19 -17.28
CA GLY A 173 11.82 7.59 -18.04
C GLY A 173 10.54 7.36 -17.24
N THR A 174 10.39 6.17 -16.64
CA THR A 174 9.26 5.85 -15.76
C THR A 174 9.17 6.81 -14.56
N LYS A 175 10.30 7.12 -13.91
CA LYS A 175 10.32 8.08 -12.80
C LYS A 175 9.87 9.48 -13.23
N LYS A 176 10.29 9.96 -14.40
CA LYS A 176 9.86 11.25 -14.93
C LYS A 176 8.35 11.28 -15.21
N VAL A 177 7.82 10.27 -15.91
CA VAL A 177 6.38 10.20 -16.20
C VAL A 177 5.55 10.14 -14.91
N LEU A 178 6.03 9.41 -13.90
CA LEU A 178 5.39 9.36 -12.59
C LEU A 178 5.42 10.71 -11.86
N ALA A 179 6.55 11.42 -11.91
CA ALA A 179 6.66 12.77 -11.34
C ALA A 179 5.65 13.74 -12.00
N LEU A 180 5.59 13.75 -13.34
CA LEU A 180 4.63 14.56 -14.10
C LEU A 180 3.19 14.25 -13.69
N TRP A 181 2.85 12.98 -13.53
CA TRP A 181 1.51 12.61 -13.06
C TRP A 181 1.23 13.08 -11.63
N ASN A 182 2.20 13.00 -10.73
CA ASN A 182 2.00 13.45 -9.36
C ASN A 182 1.87 14.97 -9.26
N GLU A 183 2.58 15.72 -10.11
CA GLU A 183 2.52 17.18 -10.18
C GLU A 183 1.21 17.70 -10.80
N MET A 184 0.58 16.92 -11.67
CA MET A 184 -0.69 17.31 -12.30
C MET A 184 -1.83 17.48 -11.29
N LYS A 185 -2.61 18.54 -11.48
CA LYS A 185 -3.85 18.80 -10.74
C LYS A 185 -4.91 17.77 -11.10
N MET A 186 -5.92 17.67 -10.24
CA MET A 186 -7.03 16.73 -10.47
C MET A 186 -7.80 17.04 -11.76
N ASP A 187 -7.97 18.32 -12.11
CA ASP A 187 -8.65 18.70 -13.36
C ASP A 187 -7.88 18.26 -14.60
N GLU A 188 -6.55 18.28 -14.56
CA GLU A 188 -5.70 17.81 -15.67
C GLU A 188 -5.77 16.29 -15.80
N LYS A 189 -5.77 15.58 -14.67
CA LYS A 189 -5.96 14.12 -14.62
C LYS A 189 -7.34 13.70 -15.14
N GLU A 190 -8.35 14.52 -14.91
CA GLU A 190 -9.71 14.31 -15.39
C GLU A 190 -9.77 14.34 -16.92
N VAL A 191 -9.01 15.21 -17.59
CA VAL A 191 -8.89 15.22 -19.05
C VAL A 191 -8.41 13.88 -19.59
N TYR A 192 -7.41 13.25 -18.95
CA TYR A 192 -6.94 11.92 -19.35
C TYR A 192 -7.94 10.82 -19.05
N ARG A 193 -8.73 10.95 -17.98
CA ARG A 193 -9.83 10.03 -17.68
C ARG A 193 -10.89 10.09 -18.77
N GLN A 194 -11.27 11.29 -19.19
CA GLN A 194 -12.24 11.50 -20.26
C GLN A 194 -11.73 10.95 -21.60
N LYS A 195 -10.47 11.23 -21.96
CA LYS A 195 -9.85 10.67 -23.18
C LYS A 195 -9.85 9.15 -23.20
N TYR A 196 -9.58 8.50 -22.07
CA TYR A 196 -9.68 7.05 -21.99
C TYR A 196 -11.12 6.55 -22.04
N ALA A 197 -12.08 7.28 -21.46
CA ALA A 197 -13.50 6.94 -21.60
C ALA A 197 -13.95 7.02 -23.07
N ASP A 198 -13.46 8.01 -23.83
CA ASP A 198 -13.77 8.15 -25.25
C ASP A 198 -13.09 7.05 -26.08
N LEU A 199 -11.85 6.66 -25.74
CA LEU A 199 -11.18 5.49 -26.33
C LEU A 199 -12.02 4.20 -26.18
N LEU A 200 -12.63 4.00 -25.01
CA LEU A 200 -13.51 2.85 -24.77
C LEU A 200 -14.78 2.90 -25.62
N LYS A 201 -15.37 4.10 -25.82
CA LYS A 201 -16.54 4.29 -26.69
C LYS A 201 -16.22 3.98 -28.15
N GLU A 202 -14.98 4.24 -28.58
CA GLU A 202 -14.49 3.89 -29.92
C GLU A 202 -14.26 2.37 -30.10
N GLY A 203 -14.47 1.56 -29.06
CA GLY A 203 -14.26 0.11 -29.13
C GLY A 203 -12.79 -0.32 -28.92
N ASN A 204 -11.95 0.58 -28.40
CA ASN A 204 -10.54 0.35 -28.13
C ASN A 204 -10.26 0.30 -26.62
N ASP A 205 -9.23 -0.43 -26.22
CA ASP A 205 -8.77 -0.51 -24.83
C ASP A 205 -7.23 -0.64 -24.79
N ILE A 206 -6.64 -0.40 -23.62
CA ILE A 206 -5.22 -0.59 -23.39
C ILE A 206 -4.96 -2.03 -22.93
N TYR A 207 -4.09 -2.72 -23.65
CA TYR A 207 -3.62 -4.06 -23.30
C TYR A 207 -2.12 -4.18 -23.57
N LYS A 208 -1.37 -4.69 -22.59
CA LYS A 208 0.09 -4.90 -22.68
C LYS A 208 0.87 -3.68 -23.20
N GLY A 209 0.45 -2.48 -22.80
CA GLY A 209 1.10 -1.24 -23.22
C GLY A 209 0.88 -0.86 -24.68
N LYS A 210 -0.25 -1.29 -25.28
CA LYS A 210 -0.71 -0.86 -26.60
C LYS A 210 -2.21 -0.58 -26.57
N ILE A 211 -2.67 0.30 -27.45
CA ILE A 211 -4.09 0.46 -27.74
C ILE A 211 -4.46 -0.68 -28.68
N VAL A 212 -5.41 -1.51 -28.27
CA VAL A 212 -5.93 -2.66 -29.03
C VAL A 212 -7.45 -2.54 -29.10
N THR A 213 -8.06 -3.23 -30.05
CA THR A 213 -9.52 -3.35 -30.07
C THR A 213 -9.99 -4.21 -28.89
N ILE A 214 -11.19 -3.96 -28.39
CA ILE A 214 -11.79 -4.76 -27.31
C ILE A 214 -11.95 -6.22 -27.74
N GLU A 215 -12.19 -6.47 -29.03
CA GLU A 215 -12.25 -7.82 -29.59
C GLU A 215 -10.91 -8.55 -29.52
N GLU A 216 -9.81 -7.86 -29.86
CA GLU A 216 -8.47 -8.42 -29.78
C GLU A 216 -8.05 -8.74 -28.34
N LYS A 217 -8.42 -7.89 -27.38
CA LYS A 217 -8.15 -8.13 -25.95
C LYS A 217 -8.86 -9.37 -25.39
N MET A 218 -10.00 -9.74 -25.96
CA MET A 218 -10.85 -10.85 -25.49
C MET A 218 -10.50 -12.20 -26.13
N LYS A 219 -9.55 -12.24 -27.08
CA LYS A 219 -8.98 -13.47 -27.64
C LYS A 219 -7.87 -13.99 -26.74
#